data_AF-A0A183DPI8-F1
#
_entry.id   AF-A0A183DPI8-F1
#
_cell.length_a   1.000
_cell.length_b   1.000
_cell.length_c   1.000
_cell.angle_alpha   90.00
_cell.angle_beta   90.00
_cell.angle_gamma   90.00
#
_symmetry.space_group_name_H-M   'P 1'
#
loop_
_entity.id
_entity.type
_entity.pdbx_description
1 polymer ?
#
loop_
_entity_poly.entity_id
_entity_poly.type
_entity_poly.pdbx_seq_one_letter_code
_entity_poly.pdbx_strand_id
1 'polypeptide(L)'
;MAPVSFSVNPEYAQITEIVPGLCICGVSSLTPVNIEKYNISLIINATNEVPNIRALGSIPRIKLWLEDTPQASIYAELVLQAEQVQFFFCHRFGVSDP
;
A
#
# COMPACT_ATOMS: atom_id res chain seq x y z
N MET A 1 -13.20 25.87 -6.64
CA MET A 1 -12.26 24.83 -6.14
C MET A 1 -11.49 24.31 -7.34
N ALA A 2 -10.18 24.57 -7.40
CA ALA A 2 -9.34 24.02 -8.46
C ALA A 2 -9.13 22.52 -8.21
N PRO A 3 -9.22 21.64 -9.24
CA PRO A 3 -8.90 20.24 -9.07
C PRO A 3 -7.41 20.11 -8.71
N VAL A 4 -7.11 19.43 -7.61
CA VAL A 4 -5.74 19.09 -7.23
C VAL A 4 -5.24 18.09 -8.29
N SER A 5 -4.35 18.54 -9.16
CA SER A 5 -3.70 17.70 -10.15
C SER A 5 -2.46 17.08 -9.51
N PHE A 6 -2.52 15.78 -9.26
CA PHE A 6 -1.36 15.01 -8.80
C PHE A 6 -0.55 14.63 -10.03
N SER A 7 0.73 15.03 -10.06
CA SER A 7 1.68 14.62 -11.10
C SER A 7 2.18 13.20 -10.80
N VAL A 8 1.29 12.22 -10.91
CA VAL A 8 1.65 10.82 -10.71
C VAL A 8 2.18 10.28 -12.03
N ASN A 9 3.37 9.68 -12.04
CA ASN A 9 3.85 8.97 -13.22
C ASN A 9 2.91 7.79 -13.50
N PRO A 10 2.14 7.80 -14.60
CA PRO A 10 1.07 6.83 -14.84
C PRO A 10 1.58 5.40 -15.04
N GLU A 11 2.84 5.23 -15.39
CA GLU A 11 3.51 3.93 -15.56
C GLU A 11 3.74 3.26 -14.20
N TYR A 12 4.23 4.00 -13.20
CA TYR A 12 4.47 3.50 -11.85
C TYR A 12 3.24 3.58 -10.93
N ALA A 13 2.21 4.30 -11.37
CA ALA A 13 0.96 4.41 -10.62
C ALA A 13 0.15 3.11 -10.63
N GLN A 14 0.34 2.24 -11.64
CA GLN A 14 -0.47 1.04 -11.84
C GLN A 14 -0.29 0.05 -10.70
N ILE A 15 -1.33 -0.75 -10.45
CA ILE A 15 -1.23 -1.85 -9.51
C ILE A 15 -0.45 -3.01 -10.14
N THR A 16 0.64 -3.38 -9.49
CA THR A 16 1.54 -4.46 -9.88
C THR A 16 1.61 -5.47 -8.74
N GLU A 17 1.36 -6.73 -9.05
CA GLU A 17 1.56 -7.83 -8.09
C GLU A 17 3.05 -8.19 -8.09
N ILE A 18 3.69 -8.08 -6.92
CA ILE A 18 5.12 -8.36 -6.76
C ILE A 18 5.33 -9.85 -6.47
N VAL A 19 4.51 -10.37 -5.56
CA VAL A 19 4.37 -11.80 -5.24
C VAL A 19 2.90 -12.10 -4.99
N PRO A 20 2.45 -13.36 -5.10
CA PRO A 20 1.05 -13.73 -4.88
C PRO A 20 0.48 -13.15 -3.59
N GLY A 21 -0.50 -12.25 -3.68
CA GLY A 21 -1.13 -11.61 -2.51
C GLY A 21 -0.43 -10.36 -1.97
N LEU A 22 0.65 -9.88 -2.60
CA LEU A 22 1.29 -8.60 -2.31
C LEU A 22 1.35 -7.72 -3.56
N CYS A 23 0.62 -6.61 -3.51
CA CYS A 23 0.55 -5.64 -4.61
C CYS A 23 1.14 -4.29 -4.19
N ILE A 24 1.79 -3.61 -5.13
CA ILE A 24 2.24 -2.21 -5.01
C ILE A 24 1.48 -1.37 -6.04
N CYS A 25 1.04 -0.18 -5.65
CA CYS A 25 0.36 0.75 -6.55
C CYS A 25 0.48 2.20 -6.06
N GLY A 26 0.24 3.16 -6.95
CA GLY A 26 -0.01 4.56 -6.59
C GLY A 26 -1.43 4.77 -6.06
N VAL A 27 -1.65 5.85 -5.31
CA VAL A 27 -2.96 6.15 -4.68
C VAL A 27 -4.12 6.23 -5.67
N SER A 28 -3.84 6.62 -6.92
CA SER A 28 -4.84 6.75 -7.99
C SER A 28 -5.35 5.40 -8.52
N SER A 29 -4.56 4.33 -8.38
CA SER A 29 -4.94 2.98 -8.80
C SER A 29 -5.73 2.22 -7.73
N LEU A 30 -5.86 2.78 -6.53
CA LEU A 30 -6.65 2.23 -5.43
C LEU A 30 -8.15 2.50 -5.64
N THR A 31 -8.71 1.94 -6.72
CA THR A 31 -10.12 2.08 -7.11
C THR A 31 -10.94 0.88 -6.64
N PRO A 32 -12.28 0.99 -6.48
CA PRO A 32 -13.13 -0.13 -6.07
C PRO A 32 -12.99 -1.34 -7.00
N VAL A 33 -12.86 -1.09 -8.30
CA VAL A 33 -12.68 -2.15 -9.32
C VAL A 33 -11.38 -2.93 -9.10
N ASN A 34 -10.28 -2.22 -8.83
CA ASN A 34 -8.99 -2.87 -8.57
C ASN A 34 -8.97 -3.58 -7.21
N ILE A 35 -9.60 -3.01 -6.20
CA ILE A 35 -9.72 -3.63 -4.87
C ILE A 35 -10.41 -4.99 -4.96
N GLU A 36 -11.52 -5.05 -5.70
CA GLU A 36 -12.25 -6.30 -5.93
C GLU A 36 -11.42 -7.26 -6.79
N LYS A 37 -10.85 -6.78 -7.90
CA LYS A 37 -10.04 -7.59 -8.82
C LYS A 37 -8.85 -8.29 -8.14
N TYR A 38 -8.14 -7.60 -7.26
CA TYR A 38 -6.96 -8.14 -6.57
C TYR A 38 -7.28 -8.67 -5.17
N ASN A 39 -8.56 -8.68 -4.77
CA ASN A 39 -9.03 -9.14 -3.47
C ASN A 39 -8.21 -8.53 -2.30
N ILE A 40 -8.09 -7.20 -2.32
CA ILE A 40 -7.30 -6.43 -1.37
C ILE A 40 -7.99 -6.44 -0.01
N SER A 41 -7.31 -6.99 1.00
CA SER A 41 -7.82 -7.14 2.37
C SER A 41 -7.14 -6.23 3.40
N LEU A 42 -6.03 -5.58 3.03
CA LEU A 42 -5.26 -4.67 3.88
C LEU A 42 -4.59 -3.63 2.99
N ILE A 43 -4.59 -2.37 3.43
CA ILE A 43 -3.88 -1.29 2.75
C ILE A 43 -2.77 -0.77 3.66
N ILE A 44 -1.53 -0.79 3.17
CA ILE A 44 -0.39 -0.15 3.83
C ILE A 44 -0.04 1.09 3.02
N ASN A 45 -0.28 2.27 3.58
CA ASN A 45 -0.02 3.54 2.92
C ASN A 45 1.36 4.08 3.30
N ALA A 46 2.28 4.06 2.35
CA ALA A 46 3.65 4.57 2.51
C ALA A 46 3.83 6.04 2.11
N THR A 47 2.77 6.70 1.64
CA THR A 47 2.82 8.09 1.16
C THR A 47 2.16 9.02 2.16
N ASN A 48 2.43 10.33 2.11
CA ASN A 48 1.68 11.31 2.89
C ASN A 48 0.25 11.51 2.40
N GLU A 49 -0.02 11.21 1.13
CA GLU A 49 -1.34 11.28 0.52
C GLU A 49 -2.32 10.33 1.22
N VAL A 50 -3.58 10.72 1.32
CA VAL A 50 -4.65 9.88 1.90
C VAL A 50 -5.50 9.37 0.75
N PRO A 51 -5.57 8.05 0.54
CA PRO A 51 -6.37 7.52 -0.55
C PRO A 51 -7.86 7.78 -0.29
N ASN A 52 -8.66 7.84 -1.35
CA ASN A 52 -10.06 8.26 -1.28
C ASN A 52 -10.89 7.34 -0.39
N ILE A 53 -11.07 7.73 0.87
CA ILE A 53 -11.63 6.89 1.95
C ILE A 53 -12.99 6.30 1.58
N ARG A 54 -13.82 7.01 0.81
CA ARG A 54 -15.15 6.51 0.37
C ARG A 54 -15.05 5.34 -0.60
N ALA A 55 -14.02 5.30 -1.43
CA ALA A 55 -13.82 4.25 -2.42
C ALA A 55 -13.29 2.93 -1.81
N LEU A 56 -12.78 2.98 -0.57
CA LEU A 56 -12.05 1.87 0.04
C LEU A 56 -12.87 1.09 1.08
N GLY A 57 -14.10 1.53 1.36
CA GLY A 57 -14.98 0.89 2.34
C GLY A 57 -14.31 0.66 3.70
N SER A 58 -14.58 -0.51 4.29
CA SER A 58 -14.11 -0.94 5.61
C SER A 58 -12.76 -1.67 5.61
N ILE A 59 -12.00 -1.63 4.51
CA ILE A 59 -10.70 -2.31 4.43
C ILE A 59 -9.75 -1.74 5.50
N PRO A 60 -9.15 -2.60 6.35
CA PRO A 60 -8.14 -2.20 7.32
C PRO A 60 -6.97 -1.44 6.70
N ARG A 61 -6.43 -0.46 7.43
CA ARG A 61 -5.39 0.44 6.90
C ARG A 61 -4.31 0.71 7.93
N ILE A 62 -3.07 0.70 7.48
CA ILE A 62 -1.89 1.07 8.23
C ILE A 62 -1.22 2.23 7.49
N LYS A 63 -0.82 3.28 8.21
CA LYS A 63 -0.10 4.42 7.64
C LYS A 63 1.36 4.34 8.08
N LEU A 64 2.27 4.34 7.12
CA LEU A 64 3.69 4.52 7.35
C LEU A 64 3.96 6.01 7.29
N TRP A 65 4.58 6.54 8.34
CA TRP A 65 4.99 7.95 8.41
C TRP A 65 6.38 8.11 7.79
N LEU A 66 6.49 7.73 6.51
CA LEU A 66 7.72 7.83 5.74
C LEU A 66 7.82 9.20 5.08
N GLU A 67 9.02 9.77 5.12
CA GLU A 67 9.36 10.98 4.39
C GLU A 67 10.04 10.61 3.06
N ASP A 68 9.52 11.12 1.96
CA ASP A 68 10.13 10.97 0.63
C ASP A 68 11.24 12.01 0.45
N THR A 69 12.30 11.87 1.25
CA THR A 69 13.50 12.68 1.17
C THR A 69 14.74 11.78 1.24
N PRO A 70 15.84 12.13 0.53
CA PRO A 70 17.08 11.36 0.62
C PRO A 70 17.69 11.31 2.04
N GLN A 71 17.28 12.21 2.93
CA GLN A 71 17.77 12.32 4.31
C GLN A 71 16.96 11.47 5.29
N ALA A 72 15.77 11.02 4.91
CA ALA A 72 14.91 10.20 5.75
C ALA A 72 15.54 8.82 5.97
N SER A 73 15.74 8.45 7.24
CA SER A 73 16.16 7.09 7.58
C SER A 73 14.96 6.16 7.58
N ILE A 74 14.87 5.31 6.56
CA ILE A 74 13.78 4.33 6.43
C ILE A 74 14.10 2.99 7.12
N TYR A 75 15.36 2.74 7.50
CA TYR A 75 15.81 1.42 7.98
C TYR A 75 15.09 0.95 9.24
N ALA A 76 14.91 1.83 10.23
CA ALA A 76 14.24 1.46 11.47
C ALA A 76 12.75 1.11 11.23
N GLU A 77 12.09 1.88 10.37
CA GLU A 77 10.69 1.64 10.02
C GLU A 77 10.55 0.38 9.17
N LEU A 78 11.46 0.15 8.21
CA LEU A 78 11.43 -1.02 7.32
C LEU A 78 11.46 -2.35 8.07
N VAL A 79 12.20 -2.47 9.18
CA VAL A 79 12.24 -3.71 9.97
C VAL A 79 10.86 -4.03 10.55
N LEU A 80 10.26 -3.06 11.23
CA LEU A 80 8.92 -3.22 11.82
C LEU A 80 7.86 -3.50 10.76
N GLN A 81 7.96 -2.83 9.61
CA GLN A 81 7.00 -3.01 8.52
C GLN A 81 7.19 -4.33 7.78
N ALA A 82 8.42 -4.80 7.61
CA ALA A 82 8.70 -6.12 7.06
C ALA A 82 8.12 -7.21 7.97
N GLU A 83 8.28 -7.10 9.29
CA GLU A 83 7.67 -8.01 10.26
C GLU A 83 6.14 -8.01 10.17
N GLN A 84 5.51 -6.84 10.04
CA GLN A 84 4.05 -6.75 9.89
C GLN A 84 3.56 -7.37 8.59
N VAL A 85 4.20 -7.05 7.46
CA VAL A 85 3.86 -7.63 6.15
C VAL A 85 4.02 -9.15 6.21
N GLN A 86 5.14 -9.63 6.76
CA GLN A 86 5.42 -11.06 6.93
C GLN A 86 4.36 -11.73 7.81
N PHE A 87 4.00 -11.14 8.95
CA PHE A 87 2.96 -11.66 9.84
C PHE A 87 1.64 -11.84 9.10
N PHE A 88 1.18 -10.82 8.37
CA PHE A 88 -0.08 -10.89 7.62
C PHE A 88 0.00 -11.90 6.48
N PHE A 89 1.13 -11.96 5.79
CA PHE A 89 1.34 -12.90 4.70
C PHE A 89 1.33 -14.35 5.20
N CYS A 90 2.11 -14.67 6.23
CA CYS A 90 2.16 -15.99 6.86
C CYS A 90 0.80 -16.42 7.41
N HIS A 91 0.08 -15.53 8.09
CA HIS A 91 -1.25 -15.84 8.63
C HIS A 91 -2.28 -16.09 7.52
N ARG A 92 -2.19 -15.38 6.39
CA ARG A 92 -3.09 -15.55 5.24
C ARG A 92 -2.81 -16.85 4.47
N PHE A 93 -1.54 -17.23 4.32
CA PHE A 93 -1.13 -18.36 3.51
C PHE A 93 -0.79 -19.63 4.32
N GLY A 94 -0.90 -19.58 5.65
CA GLY A 94 -0.60 -20.72 6.53
C GLY A 94 0.88 -21.14 6.50
N VAL A 95 1.76 -20.23 6.10
CA VAL A 95 3.20 -20.49 6.00
C VAL A 95 3.82 -20.21 7.37
N SER A 96 4.41 -21.22 7.99
CA SER A 96 5.21 -21.06 9.21
C SER A 96 6.61 -20.61 8.80
N ASP A 97 7.27 -19.75 9.59
CA ASP A 97 8.67 -19.35 9.33
C ASP A 97 9.56 -20.58 9.08
N PRO A 98 10.53 -20.50 8.14
CA PRO A 98 11.53 -21.54 7.96
C PRO A 98 12.44 -21.73 9.18
#